data_AF-A0A3B1JV52-F1
#
_entry.id   AF-A0A3B1JV52-F1
#
_cell.length_a   1.000
_cell.length_b   1.000
_cell.length_c   1.000
_cell.angle_alpha   90.00
_cell.angle_beta   90.00
_cell.angle_gamma   90.00
#
_symmetry.space_group_name_H-M   'P 1'
#
loop_
_entity.id
_entity.type
_entity.pdbx_description
1 polymer ?
#
loop_
_entity_poly.entity_id
_entity_poly.type
_entity_poly.pdbx_seq_one_letter_code
_entity_poly.pdbx_strand_id
1 'polypeptide(L)'
;WLMPSCSAILVWVKPVHCLQACFTENLITGRKLIYVNCRYLPRLGMTDFQHMKAISAHVRELLGVSEPLWSRSIADPPRDNMGMFLEIKSRTGNRADSLTYKQFLNDQKA
;
A
#
# COMPACT_ATOMS: atom_id res chain seq x y z
N TRP A 1 -3.09 -14.92 -2.36
CA TRP A 1 -2.09 -13.84 -2.38
C TRP A 1 -1.41 -13.80 -1.03
N LEU A 2 -0.30 -14.52 -0.89
CA LEU A 2 0.58 -14.37 0.26
C LEU A 2 1.29 -13.03 0.09
N MET A 3 0.84 -12.01 0.82
CA MET A 3 1.59 -10.75 0.90
C MET A 3 2.94 -11.07 1.56
N PRO A 4 4.07 -10.69 0.96
CA PRO A 4 5.37 -10.96 1.56
C PRO A 4 5.45 -10.36 2.97
N SER A 5 6.05 -11.10 3.90
CA SER A 5 6.27 -10.64 5.28
C SER A 5 7.20 -9.43 5.31
N CYS A 6 7.09 -8.57 6.33
CA CYS A 6 7.94 -7.38 6.48
C CYS A 6 9.44 -7.66 6.30
N SER A 7 9.91 -8.85 6.68
CA SER A 7 11.30 -9.30 6.49
C SER A 7 11.78 -9.33 5.03
N ALA A 8 10.91 -9.63 4.06
CA ALA A 8 11.27 -9.62 2.64
C ALA A 8 11.37 -8.18 2.07
N ILE A 9 10.62 -7.23 2.65
CA ILE A 9 10.68 -5.81 2.30
C ILE A 9 11.99 -5.17 2.79
N LEU A 10 12.59 -5.73 3.85
CA LEU A 10 13.73 -5.17 4.58
C LEU A 10 15.11 -5.46 3.98
N VAL A 11 15.25 -6.46 3.10
CA VAL A 11 16.55 -6.87 2.53
C VAL A 11 17.19 -5.81 1.62
N TRP A 12 16.42 -4.84 1.13
CA TRP A 12 16.85 -3.94 0.05
C TRP A 12 17.09 -2.49 0.47
N VAL A 13 16.80 -2.13 1.73
CA VAL A 13 16.86 -0.74 2.21
C VAL A 13 18.13 -0.51 3.04
N LYS A 14 19.29 -0.49 2.37
CA LYS A 14 20.60 -0.46 3.04
C LYS A 14 20.99 0.85 3.76
N PRO A 15 20.31 2.01 3.64
CA PRO A 15 20.60 3.13 4.55
C PRO A 15 19.40 3.60 5.39
N VAL A 16 18.27 2.87 5.46
CA VAL A 16 17.08 3.37 6.18
C VAL A 16 16.77 2.46 7.37
N HIS A 17 17.70 2.44 8.32
CA HIS A 17 17.56 1.78 9.62
C HIS A 17 16.27 2.23 10.36
N CYS A 18 15.82 3.46 10.09
CA CYS A 18 14.57 4.00 10.63
C CYS A 18 13.30 3.38 10.01
N LEU A 19 13.37 2.76 8.83
CA LEU A 19 12.19 2.16 8.18
C LEU A 19 11.80 0.84 8.86
N GLN A 20 12.79 0.03 9.22
CA GLN A 20 12.56 -1.22 9.93
C GLN A 20 11.95 -0.98 11.31
N ALA A 21 12.53 -0.04 12.06
CA ALA A 21 12.02 0.38 13.36
C ALA A 21 10.60 0.94 13.23
N CYS A 22 10.37 1.90 12.32
CA CYS A 22 9.04 2.49 12.11
C CYS A 22 7.97 1.47 11.75
N PHE A 23 8.24 0.52 10.86
CA PHE A 23 7.23 -0.47 10.44
C PHE A 23 6.94 -1.50 11.52
N THR A 24 7.96 -1.87 12.30
CA THR A 24 7.85 -2.83 13.40
C THR A 24 7.14 -2.19 14.60
N GLU A 25 7.53 -0.98 14.98
CA GLU A 25 6.95 -0.22 16.10
C GLU A 25 5.50 0.20 15.82
N ASN A 26 5.14 0.51 14.57
CA ASN A 26 3.78 0.91 14.20
C ASN A 26 2.88 -0.26 13.76
N LEU A 27 3.34 -1.51 13.92
CA LEU A 27 2.60 -2.72 13.57
C LEU A 27 2.00 -2.65 12.15
N ILE A 28 2.80 -2.18 11.18
CA ILE A 28 2.39 -2.15 9.77
C ILE A 28 2.42 -3.59 9.25
N THR A 29 1.31 -4.30 9.43
CA THR A 29 1.08 -5.60 8.78
C THR A 29 0.96 -5.38 7.26
N GLY A 30 1.24 -6.39 6.44
CA GLY A 30 1.09 -6.30 4.98
C GLY A 30 -0.24 -5.68 4.53
N ARG A 31 -1.34 -5.95 5.25
CA ARG A 31 -2.67 -5.35 5.03
C ARG A 31 -2.69 -3.81 5.05
N LYS A 32 -1.87 -3.19 5.90
CA LYS A 32 -1.79 -1.73 6.05
C LYS A 32 -0.80 -1.08 5.08
N LEU A 33 -0.07 -1.89 4.31
CA LEU A 33 0.98 -1.40 3.40
C LEU A 33 0.41 -0.47 2.32
N ILE A 34 -0.86 -0.64 1.93
CA ILE A 34 -1.54 0.27 1.00
C ILE A 34 -1.62 1.73 1.50
N TYR A 35 -1.55 1.95 2.81
CA TYR A 35 -1.56 3.29 3.39
C TYR A 35 -0.16 3.91 3.48
N VAL A 36 0.90 3.21 3.09
CA VAL A 36 2.25 3.77 3.08
C VAL A 36 2.41 4.64 1.83
N ASN A 37 2.17 5.93 1.98
CA ASN A 37 2.40 6.94 0.95
C ASN A 37 2.88 8.27 1.58
N CYS A 38 3.28 9.23 0.75
CA CYS A 38 3.80 10.53 1.19
C CYS A 38 2.84 11.33 2.10
N ARG A 39 1.55 10.98 2.18
CA ARG A 39 0.60 11.60 3.12
C ARG A 39 0.72 11.04 4.53
N TYR A 40 0.97 9.73 4.66
CA TYR A 40 0.98 9.04 5.96
C TYR A 40 2.38 8.82 6.51
N LEU A 41 3.41 8.77 5.66
CA LEU A 41 4.82 8.65 6.07
C LEU A 41 5.28 9.76 7.03
N PRO A 42 4.86 11.05 6.87
CA PRO A 42 5.16 12.08 7.87
C PRO A 42 4.61 11.75 9.26
N ARG A 43 3.45 11.10 9.34
CA ARG A 43 2.82 10.69 10.61
C ARG A 43 3.55 9.52 11.27
N LEU A 44 4.38 8.81 10.51
CA LEU A 44 5.26 7.74 10.99
C LEU A 44 6.64 8.27 11.41
N GLY A 45 6.85 9.59 11.42
CA GLY A 45 8.11 10.21 11.84
C GLY A 45 9.14 10.41 10.73
N MET A 46 8.79 10.14 9.46
CA MET A 46 9.66 10.51 8.35
C MET A 46 9.55 11.99 8.06
N THR A 47 10.68 12.64 7.77
CA THR A 47 10.71 14.08 7.46
C THR A 47 11.31 14.36 6.09
N ASP A 48 12.14 13.46 5.56
CA ASP A 48 12.77 13.61 4.24
C ASP A 48 11.82 13.19 3.11
N PHE A 49 11.45 14.18 2.28
CA PHE A 49 10.58 13.98 1.13
C PHE A 49 11.15 13.04 0.06
N GLN A 50 12.47 13.03 -0.16
CA GLN A 50 13.07 12.16 -1.17
C GLN A 50 12.97 10.69 -0.75
N HIS A 51 13.22 10.41 0.52
CA HIS A 51 12.97 9.09 1.09
C HIS A 51 11.49 8.70 0.99
N MET A 52 10.58 9.61 1.35
CA MET A 52 9.14 9.33 1.23
C MET A 52 8.72 8.97 -0.19
N LYS A 53 9.25 9.68 -1.19
CA LYS A 53 8.97 9.44 -2.60
C LYS A 53 9.48 8.07 -3.03
N ALA A 54 10.73 7.72 -2.68
CA ALA A 54 11.32 6.43 -3.00
C ALA A 54 10.53 5.26 -2.38
N ILE A 55 10.19 5.37 -1.10
CA ILE A 55 9.42 4.35 -0.37
C ILE A 55 8.03 4.21 -0.97
N SER A 56 7.34 5.33 -1.22
CA SER A 56 6.00 5.31 -1.79
C SER A 56 5.99 4.70 -3.19
N ALA A 57 7.00 4.97 -4.02
CA ALA A 57 7.14 4.36 -5.34
C ALA A 57 7.32 2.84 -5.25
N HIS A 58 8.19 2.38 -4.35
CA HIS A 58 8.43 0.95 -4.17
C HIS A 58 7.24 0.20 -3.60
N VAL A 59 6.52 0.79 -2.64
CA VAL A 59 5.29 0.19 -2.12
C VAL A 59 4.25 0.02 -3.23
N ARG A 60 4.16 1.00 -4.15
CA ARG A 60 3.25 0.90 -5.30
C ARG A 60 3.64 -0.24 -6.23
N GLU A 61 4.93 -0.36 -6.54
CA GLU A 61 5.49 -1.44 -7.36
C GLU A 61 5.22 -2.82 -6.75
N LEU A 62 5.49 -2.98 -5.45
CA LEU A 62 5.27 -4.23 -4.72
C LEU A 62 3.80 -4.65 -4.68
N LEU A 63 2.89 -3.69 -4.55
CA LEU A 63 1.45 -3.93 -4.52
C LEU A 63 0.83 -4.00 -5.92
N GLY A 64 1.59 -3.68 -6.97
CA GLY A 64 1.09 -3.60 -8.35
C GLY A 64 0.01 -2.53 -8.53
N VAL A 65 0.08 -1.43 -7.78
CA VAL A 65 -0.86 -0.30 -7.90
C VAL A 65 -0.28 0.82 -8.74
N SER A 66 -1.12 1.45 -9.57
CA SER A 66 -0.68 2.56 -10.42
C SER A 66 -0.31 3.81 -9.62
N GLU A 67 0.65 4.59 -10.13
CA GLU A 67 0.93 5.92 -9.59
C GLU A 67 -0.27 6.87 -9.78
N PRO A 68 -0.70 7.62 -8.74
CA PRO A 68 -1.76 8.60 -8.91
C PRO A 68 -1.32 9.73 -9.85
N LEU A 69 -2.06 9.90 -10.94
CA LEU A 69 -1.84 10.99 -11.90
C LEU A 69 -2.39 12.30 -11.35
N TRP A 70 -1.60 13.38 -11.46
CA TRP A 70 -2.03 14.72 -11.05
C TRP A 70 -3.17 15.28 -11.92
N SER A 71 -3.27 14.79 -13.17
CA SER A 71 -4.25 15.22 -14.17
C SER A 71 -5.52 14.36 -14.19
N ARG A 72 -5.80 13.60 -13.12
CA ARG A 72 -6.96 12.70 -13.07
C ARG A 72 -8.26 13.47 -12.89
N SER A 73 -9.33 13.03 -13.54
CA SER A 73 -10.66 13.62 -13.37
C SER A 73 -11.26 13.23 -12.02
N ILE A 74 -12.06 14.12 -11.42
CA ILE A 74 -12.86 13.80 -10.23
C ILE A 74 -13.97 12.78 -10.52
N ALA A 75 -14.33 12.61 -11.79
CA ALA A 75 -15.31 11.61 -12.24
C ALA A 75 -14.72 10.20 -12.33
N ASP A 76 -13.39 10.09 -12.39
CA ASP A 76 -12.74 8.79 -12.40
C ASP A 76 -12.74 8.19 -11.00
N PRO A 77 -12.73 6.84 -10.87
CA PRO A 77 -12.56 6.18 -9.58
C PRO A 77 -11.33 6.72 -8.83
N PRO A 78 -11.32 6.76 -7.49
CA PRO A 78 -10.22 7.38 -6.73
C PRO A 78 -8.88 6.63 -6.87
N ARG A 79 -8.91 5.34 -7.22
CA ARG A 79 -7.73 4.47 -7.43
C ARG A 79 -7.94 3.55 -8.62
N ASP A 80 -6.91 2.79 -8.98
CA ASP A 80 -7.00 1.67 -9.91
C ASP A 80 -7.72 0.48 -9.26
N ASN A 81 -8.13 -0.50 -10.07
CA ASN A 81 -8.84 -1.69 -9.59
C ASN A 81 -8.03 -2.45 -8.53
N MET A 82 -6.70 -2.50 -8.68
CA MET A 82 -5.83 -3.14 -7.69
C MET A 82 -5.82 -2.34 -6.37
N GLY A 83 -5.68 -1.01 -6.44
CA GLY A 83 -5.73 -0.15 -5.26
C GLY A 83 -7.06 -0.25 -4.52
N MET A 84 -8.19 -0.23 -5.23
CA MET A 84 -9.52 -0.38 -4.63
C MET A 84 -9.72 -1.76 -4.00
N PHE A 85 -9.28 -2.84 -4.68
CA PHE A 85 -9.31 -4.19 -4.13
C PHE A 85 -8.50 -4.29 -2.83
N LEU A 86 -7.27 -3.77 -2.82
CA LEU A 86 -6.38 -3.80 -1.67
C LEU A 86 -6.89 -2.93 -0.50
N GLU A 87 -7.63 -1.86 -0.77
CA GLU A 87 -8.32 -1.08 0.29
C GLU A 87 -9.35 -1.95 1.01
N ILE A 88 -10.11 -2.75 0.28
CA ILE A 88 -11.06 -3.69 0.88
C ILE A 88 -10.32 -4.78 1.67
N LYS A 89 -9.23 -5.34 1.10
CA LYS A 89 -8.39 -6.36 1.77
C LYS A 89 -7.66 -5.83 3.01
N SER A 90 -7.46 -4.52 3.12
CA SER A 90 -6.80 -3.91 4.28
C SER A 90 -7.64 -4.04 5.56
N ARG A 91 -8.97 -4.13 5.41
CA ARG A 91 -9.91 -4.29 6.52
C ARG A 91 -9.85 -5.71 7.09
N THR A 92 -10.13 -5.84 8.38
CA THR A 92 -10.27 -7.14 9.06
C THR A 92 -11.70 -7.65 8.94
N GLY A 93 -11.87 -8.94 8.68
CA GLY A 93 -13.17 -9.61 8.71
C GLY A 93 -13.34 -10.64 7.60
N ASN A 94 -14.19 -11.63 7.84
CA ASN A 94 -14.34 -12.81 6.97
C ASN A 94 -14.63 -12.44 5.51
N ARG A 95 -15.42 -11.40 5.26
CA ARG A 95 -15.73 -10.93 3.89
C ARG A 95 -14.51 -10.36 3.18
N ALA A 96 -13.73 -9.52 3.86
CA ALA A 96 -12.50 -8.97 3.29
C ALA A 96 -11.48 -10.09 3.08
N ASP A 97 -11.41 -11.06 4.00
CA ASP A 97 -10.46 -12.17 3.94
C ASP A 97 -10.76 -13.15 2.80
N SER A 98 -12.03 -13.50 2.60
CA SER A 98 -12.45 -14.41 1.53
C SER A 98 -12.49 -13.75 0.15
N LEU A 99 -12.57 -12.41 0.07
CA LEU A 99 -12.64 -11.71 -1.20
C LEU A 99 -11.41 -11.97 -2.07
N THR A 100 -11.67 -12.46 -3.28
CA THR A 100 -10.68 -12.66 -4.33
C THR A 100 -10.72 -11.54 -5.36
N TYR A 101 -9.60 -11.29 -6.04
CA TYR A 101 -9.53 -10.25 -7.07
C TYR A 101 -10.52 -10.47 -8.23
N LYS A 102 -10.75 -11.73 -8.62
CA LYS A 102 -11.72 -12.08 -9.66
C LYS A 102 -13.16 -11.72 -9.26
N GLN A 103 -13.54 -12.01 -8.01
CA GLN A 103 -14.86 -11.63 -7.49
C GLN A 103 -15.02 -10.11 -7.48
N PHE A 104 -14.00 -9.38 -7.00
CA PHE A 104 -14.01 -7.91 -7.02
C PHE A 104 -14.22 -7.34 -8.42
N LEU A 105 -13.53 -7.87 -9.44
CA LEU A 105 -13.69 -7.40 -10.82
C LEU A 105 -15.08 -7.72 -11.41
N ASN A 106 -15.72 -8.80 -10.98
CA ASN A 106 -17.08 -9.13 -11.40
C ASN A 106 -18.10 -8.18 -10.76
N ASP A 107 -17.93 -7.89 -9.47
CA ASP A 107 -18.82 -6.99 -8.71
C ASP A 107 -18.76 -5.54 -9.23
N GLN A 108 -17.62 -5.11 -9.80
CA GLN A 108 -17.46 -3.79 -10.41
C GLN A 108 -18.11 -3.67 -11.81
N LYS A 109 -18.46 -4.79 -12.45
CA LYS A 109 -19.07 -4.85 -13.78
C LYS A 109 -20.59 -5.04 -13.75
N ALA A 110 -21.13 -5.40 -12.59
CA ALA A 110 -22.57 -5.55 -12.35
C ALA A 110 -23.19 -4.18 -12.03
#